data_AF-A0A172XCQ8-F1
#
_entry.id   AF-A0A172XCQ8-F1
#
_cell.length_a   1.000
_cell.length_b   1.000
_cell.length_c   1.000
_cell.angle_alpha   90.00
_cell.angle_beta   90.00
_cell.angle_gamma   90.00
#
_symmetry.space_group_name_H-M   'P 1'
#
loop_
_entity.id
_entity.type
_entity.pdbx_description
1 polymer ?
#
loop_
_entity_poly.entity_id
_entity_poly.type
_entity_poly.pdbx_seq_one_letter_code
_entity_poly.pdbx_strand_id
1 'polypeptide(L)'
;MIKLNVDDVNSGADIVKAEININAMLNSLLDKFGIPDDRKKIIDDMRDIVTGFSRVFSVRVYKNEDFCNLLEGLGAERLKEIIEIHINILKAQDEALAVIEGIRDDVAKRELQVKFYGRQNAYPLHLKILFNGADSDEVYGKFTSDNYVAEFIAIKEEALGLVEDSRDVSVEGVPQ
;
A
#
# COMPACT_ATOMS: atom_id res chain seq x y z
N MET A 1 -34.93 -4.87 42.56
CA MET A 1 -34.58 -3.54 42.00
C MET A 1 -33.10 -3.59 41.66
N ILE A 2 -32.76 -3.94 40.43
CA ILE A 2 -31.37 -4.06 39.97
C ILE A 2 -30.93 -2.64 39.59
N LYS A 3 -29.97 -2.08 40.33
CA LYS A 3 -29.24 -0.89 39.88
C LYS A 3 -28.28 -1.34 38.79
N LEU A 4 -28.55 -0.95 37.55
CA LEU A 4 -27.55 -0.95 36.48
C LEU A 4 -26.57 0.17 36.83
N ASN A 5 -25.31 -0.18 37.11
CA ASN A 5 -24.23 0.80 37.18
C ASN A 5 -23.96 1.31 35.76
N VAL A 6 -24.16 2.60 35.56
CA VAL A 6 -23.91 3.31 34.30
C VAL A 6 -22.48 3.88 34.32
N ASP A 7 -21.49 3.01 34.50
CA ASP A 7 -20.07 3.42 34.49
C ASP A 7 -19.29 2.79 33.32
N ASP A 8 -19.96 2.14 32.36
CA ASP A 8 -19.30 1.52 31.20
C ASP A 8 -19.49 2.33 29.90
N VAL A 9 -19.45 3.66 30.01
CA VAL A 9 -19.34 4.56 28.86
C VAL A 9 -17.91 5.02 28.77
N ASN A 10 -17.08 4.25 28.07
CA ASN A 10 -15.76 4.63 27.60
C ASN A 10 -15.87 6.01 26.91
N SER A 11 -15.41 7.07 27.58
CA SER A 11 -15.63 8.43 27.12
C SER A 11 -14.77 8.71 25.89
N GLY A 12 -15.28 9.47 24.92
CA GLY A 12 -14.51 9.80 23.71
C GLY A 12 -13.15 10.46 23.98
N ALA A 13 -12.96 11.05 25.17
CA ALA A 13 -11.69 11.60 25.62
C ALA A 13 -10.64 10.52 25.94
N ASP A 14 -11.05 9.34 26.42
CA ASP A 14 -10.14 8.25 26.75
C ASP A 14 -9.68 7.51 25.49
N ILE A 15 -10.56 7.38 24.49
CA ILE A 15 -10.22 6.86 23.15
C ILE A 15 -9.20 7.78 22.46
N VAL A 16 -9.45 9.11 22.49
CA VAL A 16 -8.52 10.10 21.90
C VAL A 16 -7.15 10.07 22.60
N LYS A 17 -7.11 9.93 23.93
CA LYS A 17 -5.84 9.79 24.66
C LYS A 17 -5.08 8.50 24.29
N ALA A 18 -5.79 7.39 24.12
CA ALA A 18 -5.18 6.13 23.71
C ALA A 18 -4.58 6.22 22.30
N GLU A 19 -5.30 6.82 21.36
CA GLU A 19 -4.83 7.04 19.98
C GLU A 19 -3.61 7.99 19.92
N ILE A 20 -3.64 9.09 20.69
CA ILE A 20 -2.49 10.00 20.84
C ILE A 20 -1.26 9.25 21.37
N ASN A 21 -1.44 8.36 22.35
CA ASN A 21 -0.35 7.58 22.94
C ASN A 21 0.30 6.63 21.92
N ILE A 22 -0.50 5.97 21.10
CA ILE A 22 -0.01 5.07 20.06
C ILE A 22 0.75 5.86 18.98
N ASN A 23 0.22 7.00 18.53
CA ASN A 23 0.92 7.84 17.55
C ASN A 23 2.27 8.33 18.06
N ALA A 24 2.37 8.65 19.36
CA ALA A 24 3.64 9.00 19.99
C ALA A 24 4.60 7.80 20.06
N MET A 25 4.10 6.61 20.42
CA MET A 25 4.90 5.38 20.47
C MET A 25 5.45 5.01 19.09
N LEU A 26 4.62 5.06 18.04
CA LEU A 26 5.04 4.82 16.67
C LEU A 26 6.13 5.82 16.25
N ASN A 27 5.89 7.12 16.40
CA ASN A 27 6.87 8.14 16.01
C ASN A 27 8.21 7.97 16.74
N SER A 28 8.18 7.70 18.06
CA SER A 28 9.39 7.42 18.83
C SER A 28 10.15 6.18 18.32
N LEU A 29 9.44 5.13 17.91
CA LEU A 29 10.05 3.93 17.33
C LEU A 29 10.71 4.24 15.97
N LEU A 30 10.02 5.00 15.12
CA LEU A 30 10.51 5.40 13.81
C LEU A 30 11.73 6.32 13.91
N ASP A 31 11.75 7.24 14.88
CA ASP A 31 12.90 8.08 15.20
C ASP A 31 14.11 7.24 15.66
N LYS A 32 13.88 6.26 16.56
CA LYS A 32 14.91 5.31 17.00
C LYS A 32 15.52 4.52 15.83
N PHE A 33 14.72 4.20 14.82
CA PHE A 33 15.18 3.51 13.60
C PHE A 33 15.79 4.45 12.56
N GLY A 34 15.77 5.76 12.79
CA GLY A 34 16.27 6.77 11.86
C GLY A 34 15.46 6.82 10.58
N ILE A 35 14.14 6.65 10.66
CA ILE A 35 13.23 6.80 9.53
C ILE A 35 12.94 8.31 9.35
N PRO A 36 13.20 8.90 8.18
CA PRO A 36 12.93 10.30 7.91
C PRO A 36 11.43 10.58 7.77
N ASP A 37 11.01 11.83 7.99
CA ASP A 37 9.60 12.22 8.12
C ASP A 37 8.75 11.94 6.86
N ASP A 38 9.33 12.04 5.67
CA ASP A 38 8.66 11.69 4.41
C ASP A 38 8.29 10.20 4.35
N ARG A 39 9.14 9.34 4.93
CA ARG A 39 8.89 7.90 5.02
C ARG A 39 8.01 7.50 6.20
N LYS A 40 7.94 8.31 7.25
CA LYS A 40 6.98 8.09 8.35
C LYS A 40 5.54 8.14 7.85
N LYS A 41 5.23 9.08 6.95
CA LYS A 41 3.90 9.17 6.31
C LYS A 41 3.51 7.90 5.57
N ILE A 42 4.47 7.29 4.86
CA ILE A 42 4.25 6.02 4.16
C ILE A 42 3.90 4.90 5.16
N ILE A 43 4.54 4.87 6.32
CA ILE A 43 4.25 3.88 7.37
C ILE A 43 2.90 4.16 8.01
N ASP A 44 2.52 5.43 8.22
CA ASP A 44 1.18 5.81 8.67
C ASP A 44 0.12 5.34 7.67
N ASP A 45 0.33 5.54 6.37
CA ASP A 45 -0.58 5.06 5.32
C ASP A 45 -0.71 3.52 5.34
N MET A 46 0.40 2.80 5.48
CA MET A 46 0.39 1.34 5.66
C MET A 46 -0.40 0.93 6.91
N ARG A 47 -0.17 1.60 8.04
CA ARG A 47 -0.85 1.34 9.31
C ARG A 47 -2.36 1.50 9.13
N ASP A 48 -2.80 2.60 8.53
CA ASP A 48 -4.22 2.89 8.32
C ASP A 48 -4.86 1.81 7.44
N ILE A 49 -4.16 1.33 6.42
CA ILE A 49 -4.60 0.19 5.61
C ILE A 49 -4.74 -1.08 6.46
N VAL A 50 -3.72 -1.47 7.25
CA VAL A 50 -3.74 -2.78 7.93
C VAL A 50 -4.62 -2.82 9.18
N THR A 51 -4.83 -1.67 9.82
CA THR A 51 -5.72 -1.51 10.98
C THR A 51 -7.17 -1.22 10.56
N GLY A 52 -7.40 -0.74 9.34
CA GLY A 52 -8.72 -0.53 8.77
C GLY A 52 -9.53 -1.83 8.62
N PHE A 53 -10.85 -1.70 8.57
CA PHE A 53 -11.76 -2.84 8.41
C PHE A 53 -11.46 -3.66 7.14
N SER A 54 -11.48 -4.99 7.24
CA SER A 54 -11.37 -5.92 6.11
C SER A 54 -12.67 -6.71 5.94
N ARG A 55 -13.16 -6.83 4.71
CA ARG A 55 -14.29 -7.72 4.36
C ARG A 55 -13.88 -9.19 4.22
N VAL A 56 -12.57 -9.47 4.18
CA VAL A 56 -12.02 -10.82 4.06
C VAL A 56 -11.72 -11.34 5.45
N PHE A 57 -12.53 -12.30 5.92
CA PHE A 57 -12.48 -12.81 7.30
C PHE A 57 -11.17 -13.52 7.67
N SER A 58 -10.41 -14.04 6.70
CA SER A 58 -9.13 -14.72 6.93
C SER A 58 -7.94 -13.75 7.08
N VAL A 59 -8.17 -12.45 6.94
CA VAL A 59 -7.13 -11.42 7.01
C VAL A 59 -7.19 -10.72 8.36
N ARG A 60 -6.08 -10.78 9.11
CA ARG A 60 -5.93 -10.09 10.39
C ARG A 60 -6.18 -8.58 10.20
N VAL A 61 -7.07 -8.04 11.03
CA VAL A 61 -7.19 -6.60 11.23
C VAL A 61 -6.30 -6.26 12.41
N TYR A 62 -5.23 -5.52 12.15
CA TYR A 62 -4.28 -5.16 13.21
C TYR A 62 -4.93 -4.22 14.22
N LYS A 63 -4.64 -4.44 15.50
CA LYS A 63 -4.71 -3.35 16.47
C LYS A 63 -3.46 -2.49 16.30
N ASN A 64 -3.61 -1.20 16.56
CA ASN A 64 -2.52 -0.24 16.50
C ASN A 64 -1.29 -0.64 17.34
N GLU A 65 -1.51 -1.19 18.54
CA GLU A 65 -0.43 -1.70 19.41
C GLU A 65 0.30 -2.90 18.79
N ASP A 66 -0.45 -3.87 18.24
CA ASP A 66 0.11 -5.04 17.56
C ASP A 66 0.97 -4.64 16.36
N PHE A 67 0.59 -3.57 15.65
CA PHE A 67 1.37 -3.04 14.54
C PHE A 67 2.71 -2.48 15.04
N CYS A 68 2.71 -1.68 16.11
CA CYS A 68 3.96 -1.17 16.70
C CYS A 68 4.88 -2.29 17.18
N ASN A 69 4.33 -3.31 17.85
CA ASN A 69 5.09 -4.49 18.29
C ASN A 69 5.69 -5.26 17.12
N LEU A 70 4.95 -5.39 16.00
CA LEU A 70 5.47 -5.98 14.77
C LEU A 70 6.66 -5.18 14.22
N LEU A 71 6.53 -3.85 14.14
CA LEU A 71 7.62 -2.98 13.66
C LEU A 71 8.87 -3.09 14.54
N GLU A 72 8.68 -3.20 15.86
CA GLU A 72 9.79 -3.42 16.79
C GLU A 72 10.48 -4.78 16.53
N GLY A 73 9.70 -5.85 16.29
CA GLY A 73 10.22 -7.18 15.96
C GLY A 73 10.92 -7.26 14.60
N LEU A 74 10.49 -6.46 13.62
CA LEU A 74 11.18 -6.33 12.33
C LEU A 74 12.56 -5.66 12.51
N GLY A 75 12.65 -4.67 13.40
CA GLY A 75 13.85 -3.85 13.56
C GLY A 75 14.07 -2.89 12.39
N ALA A 76 15.09 -2.03 12.52
CA ALA A 76 15.30 -0.91 11.61
C ALA A 76 15.61 -1.32 10.16
N GLU A 77 16.46 -2.34 9.95
CA GLU A 77 16.91 -2.73 8.61
C GLU A 77 15.77 -3.32 7.78
N ARG A 78 15.07 -4.33 8.33
CA ARG A 78 13.95 -4.98 7.64
C ARG A 78 12.79 -4.03 7.39
N LEU A 79 12.52 -3.12 8.33
CA LEU A 79 11.49 -2.10 8.13
C LEU A 79 11.84 -1.16 6.97
N LYS A 80 13.10 -0.72 6.86
CA LYS A 80 13.55 0.11 5.72
C LYS A 80 13.37 -0.60 4.39
N GLU A 81 13.68 -1.90 4.33
CA GLU A 81 13.48 -2.69 3.11
C GLU A 81 12.00 -2.84 2.74
N ILE A 82 11.12 -3.09 3.70
CA ILE A 82 9.65 -3.11 3.47
C ILE A 82 9.15 -1.77 2.92
N ILE A 83 9.65 -0.66 3.47
CA ILE A 83 9.30 0.69 2.97
C ILE A 83 9.75 0.85 1.52
N GLU A 84 10.97 0.42 1.17
CA GLU A 84 11.46 0.49 -0.22
C GLU A 84 10.64 -0.36 -1.18
N ILE A 85 10.26 -1.58 -0.78
CA ILE A 85 9.40 -2.46 -1.60
C ILE A 85 8.08 -1.76 -1.91
N HIS A 86 7.44 -1.17 -0.90
CA HIS A 86 6.20 -0.43 -1.09
C HIS A 86 6.38 0.82 -1.97
N ILE A 87 7.44 1.59 -1.75
CA ILE A 87 7.77 2.76 -2.59
C ILE A 87 7.95 2.35 -4.05
N ASN A 88 8.60 1.22 -4.32
CA ASN A 88 8.79 0.73 -5.69
C ASN A 88 7.46 0.35 -6.34
N ILE A 89 6.51 -0.20 -5.57
CA ILE A 89 5.16 -0.47 -6.06
C ILE A 89 4.41 0.82 -6.37
N LEU A 90 4.47 1.85 -5.49
CA LEU A 90 3.84 3.15 -5.75
C LEU A 90 4.44 3.84 -6.99
N LYS A 91 5.76 3.82 -7.14
CA LYS A 91 6.43 4.35 -8.34
C LYS A 91 5.98 3.63 -9.61
N ALA A 92 5.89 2.30 -9.58
CA ALA A 92 5.43 1.53 -10.73
C ALA A 92 3.96 1.84 -11.07
N GLN A 93 3.11 2.12 -10.07
CA GLN A 93 1.75 2.60 -10.30
C GLN A 93 1.74 3.94 -11.05
N ASP A 94 2.49 4.93 -10.54
CA ASP A 94 2.56 6.27 -11.13
C ASP A 94 3.09 6.21 -12.57
N GLU A 95 4.15 5.44 -12.80
CA GLU A 95 4.75 5.28 -14.12
C GLU A 95 3.81 4.58 -15.11
N ALA A 96 3.12 3.52 -14.69
CA ALA A 96 2.16 2.83 -15.54
C ALA A 96 0.98 3.74 -15.92
N LEU A 97 0.43 4.47 -14.95
CA LEU A 97 -0.67 5.39 -15.20
C LEU A 97 -0.27 6.51 -16.16
N ALA A 98 0.92 7.09 -15.99
CA ALA A 98 1.42 8.13 -16.89
C ALA A 98 1.53 7.67 -18.34
N VAL A 99 1.97 6.42 -18.59
CA VAL A 99 2.02 5.85 -19.95
C VAL A 99 0.60 5.62 -20.49
N ILE A 100 -0.30 5.04 -19.70
CA ILE A 100 -1.69 4.80 -20.10
C ILE A 100 -2.38 6.11 -20.49
N GLU A 101 -2.14 7.18 -19.73
CA GLU A 101 -2.73 8.49 -20.00
C GLU A 101 -2.29 9.06 -21.36
N GLY A 102 -1.08 8.72 -21.81
CA GLY A 102 -0.53 9.11 -23.11
C GLY A 102 -1.07 8.34 -24.33
N ILE A 103 -1.86 7.27 -24.13
CA ILE A 103 -2.43 6.49 -25.23
C ILE A 103 -3.51 7.31 -25.95
N ARG A 104 -3.44 7.32 -27.30
CA ARG A 104 -4.39 8.03 -28.17
C ARG A 104 -5.66 7.24 -28.48
N ASP A 105 -5.55 5.92 -28.59
CA ASP A 105 -6.70 5.05 -28.83
C ASP A 105 -7.53 4.96 -27.54
N ASP A 106 -8.73 5.56 -27.57
CA ASP A 106 -9.62 5.63 -26.41
C ASP A 106 -10.09 4.25 -25.92
N VAL A 107 -10.23 3.27 -26.83
CA VAL A 107 -10.66 1.92 -26.49
C VAL A 107 -9.53 1.20 -25.76
N ALA A 108 -8.34 1.16 -26.36
CA ALA A 108 -7.17 0.51 -25.77
C ALA A 108 -6.75 1.17 -24.44
N LYS A 109 -6.82 2.51 -24.37
CA LYS A 109 -6.62 3.26 -23.13
C LYS A 109 -7.58 2.82 -22.04
N ARG A 110 -8.89 2.74 -22.35
CA ARG A 110 -9.90 2.33 -21.37
C ARG A 110 -9.69 0.90 -20.88
N GLU A 111 -9.32 -0.02 -21.77
CA GLU A 111 -9.04 -1.42 -21.40
C GLU A 111 -7.86 -1.50 -20.42
N LEU A 112 -6.78 -0.77 -20.67
CA LEU A 112 -5.63 -0.70 -19.77
C LEU A 112 -5.95 0.00 -18.45
N GLN A 113 -6.76 1.06 -18.46
CA GLN A 113 -7.24 1.70 -17.22
C GLN A 113 -8.02 0.72 -16.35
N VAL A 114 -8.90 -0.10 -16.94
CA VAL A 114 -9.64 -1.13 -16.18
C VAL A 114 -8.68 -2.13 -15.53
N LYS A 115 -7.67 -2.62 -16.27
CA LYS A 115 -6.63 -3.51 -15.71
C LYS A 115 -5.87 -2.83 -14.56
N PHE A 116 -5.40 -1.61 -14.79
CA PHE A 116 -4.64 -0.80 -13.84
C PHE A 116 -5.42 -0.57 -12.54
N TYR A 117 -6.63 -0.01 -12.62
CA TYR A 117 -7.44 0.27 -11.44
C TYR A 117 -7.89 -1.02 -10.74
N GLY A 118 -8.04 -2.13 -11.46
CA GLY A 118 -8.25 -3.44 -10.85
C GLY A 118 -7.10 -3.85 -9.92
N ARG A 119 -5.85 -3.66 -10.35
CA ARG A 119 -4.66 -3.95 -9.52
C ARG A 119 -4.48 -2.92 -8.41
N GLN A 120 -4.59 -1.63 -8.71
CA GLN A 120 -4.47 -0.56 -7.72
C GLN A 120 -5.49 -0.73 -6.57
N ASN A 121 -6.76 -1.01 -6.89
CA ASN A 121 -7.80 -1.21 -5.88
C ASN A 121 -7.62 -2.52 -5.08
N ALA A 122 -6.91 -3.51 -5.62
CA ALA A 122 -6.60 -4.75 -4.91
C ALA A 122 -5.37 -4.61 -3.98
N TYR A 123 -4.52 -3.61 -4.19
CA TYR A 123 -3.28 -3.44 -3.44
C TYR A 123 -3.45 -3.26 -1.92
N PRO A 124 -4.45 -2.52 -1.39
CA PRO A 124 -4.68 -2.45 0.05
C PRO A 124 -4.96 -3.81 0.69
N LEU A 125 -5.71 -4.69 0.01
CA LEU A 125 -5.94 -6.06 0.48
C LEU A 125 -4.65 -6.88 0.40
N HIS A 126 -3.87 -6.71 -0.67
CA HIS A 126 -2.57 -7.36 -0.81
C HIS A 126 -1.61 -7.00 0.33
N LEU A 127 -1.50 -5.71 0.68
CA LEU A 127 -0.73 -5.27 1.85
C LEU A 127 -1.19 -5.97 3.12
N LYS A 128 -2.50 -6.03 3.37
CA LYS A 128 -3.02 -6.76 4.54
C LYS A 128 -2.61 -8.24 4.54
N ILE A 129 -2.56 -8.90 3.37
CA ILE A 129 -2.10 -10.29 3.23
C ILE A 129 -0.61 -10.43 3.57
N LEU A 130 0.23 -9.50 3.10
CA LEU A 130 1.67 -9.50 3.42
C LEU A 130 1.91 -9.32 4.92
N PHE A 131 1.16 -8.43 5.55
CA PHE A 131 1.20 -8.22 7.00
C PHE A 131 0.54 -9.36 7.80
N ASN A 132 -0.25 -10.24 7.18
CA ASN A 132 -0.94 -11.35 7.86
C ASN A 132 -0.01 -12.53 8.13
N GLY A 133 1.15 -12.30 8.75
CA GLY A 133 2.07 -13.33 9.24
C GLY A 133 1.89 -13.61 10.74
N ALA A 134 2.35 -14.78 11.18
CA ALA A 134 2.33 -15.17 12.59
C ALA A 134 3.32 -14.34 13.43
N ASP A 135 4.44 -13.92 12.84
CA ASP A 135 5.49 -13.11 13.47
C ASP A 135 6.21 -12.18 12.46
N SER A 136 7.19 -11.42 12.95
CA SER A 136 7.98 -10.49 12.15
C SER A 136 8.82 -11.17 11.06
N ASP A 137 9.30 -12.40 11.30
CA ASP A 137 10.09 -13.14 10.32
C ASP A 137 9.21 -13.57 9.14
N GLU A 138 8.01 -14.08 9.41
CA GLU A 138 7.06 -14.47 8.37
C GLU A 138 6.59 -13.25 7.56
N VAL A 139 6.28 -12.13 8.22
CA VAL A 139 5.91 -10.88 7.53
C VAL A 139 7.04 -10.41 6.63
N TYR A 140 8.27 -10.36 7.13
CA TYR A 140 9.42 -9.97 6.34
C TYR A 140 9.65 -10.90 5.13
N GLY A 141 9.52 -12.21 5.35
CA GLY A 141 9.62 -13.21 4.28
C GLY A 141 8.57 -12.99 3.19
N LYS A 142 7.32 -12.67 3.56
CA LYS A 142 6.26 -12.34 2.59
C LYS A 142 6.62 -11.14 1.74
N PHE A 143 7.06 -10.04 2.35
CA PHE A 143 7.45 -8.84 1.60
C PHE A 143 8.63 -9.09 0.64
N THR A 144 9.68 -9.76 1.11
CA THR A 144 10.88 -10.01 0.29
C THR A 144 10.65 -11.04 -0.83
N SER A 145 9.66 -11.91 -0.68
CA SER A 145 9.21 -12.83 -1.74
C SER A 145 8.13 -12.25 -2.66
N ASP A 146 7.61 -11.07 -2.34
CA ASP A 146 6.52 -10.44 -3.09
C ASP A 146 7.01 -9.90 -4.43
N ASN A 147 6.14 -9.98 -5.44
CA ASN A 147 6.43 -9.44 -6.77
C ASN A 147 5.24 -8.63 -7.32
N TYR A 148 4.45 -7.99 -6.45
CA TYR A 148 3.29 -7.22 -6.89
C TYR A 148 3.65 -6.05 -7.80
N VAL A 149 4.89 -5.53 -7.69
CA VAL A 149 5.44 -4.51 -8.58
C VAL A 149 5.41 -4.94 -10.05
N ALA A 150 5.60 -6.23 -10.34
CA ALA A 150 5.61 -6.76 -11.71
C ALA A 150 4.25 -6.62 -12.41
N GLU A 151 3.14 -6.59 -11.67
CA GLU A 151 1.81 -6.38 -12.24
C GLU A 151 1.70 -4.99 -12.90
N PHE A 152 2.28 -3.96 -12.27
CA PHE A 152 2.29 -2.60 -12.82
C PHE A 152 3.35 -2.42 -13.91
N ILE A 153 4.51 -3.08 -13.80
CA ILE A 153 5.51 -3.11 -14.86
C ILE A 153 4.93 -3.73 -16.14
N ALA A 154 4.24 -4.86 -16.04
CA ALA A 154 3.63 -5.52 -17.19
C ALA A 154 2.57 -4.63 -17.87
N ILE A 155 1.73 -3.94 -17.08
CA ILE A 155 0.73 -2.99 -17.61
C ILE A 155 1.41 -1.82 -18.32
N LYS A 156 2.51 -1.28 -17.75
CA LYS A 156 3.30 -0.21 -18.37
C LYS A 156 3.90 -0.66 -19.70
N GLU A 157 4.48 -1.86 -19.76
CA GLU A 157 5.07 -2.42 -20.98
C GLU A 157 4.01 -2.65 -22.08
N GLU A 158 2.83 -3.18 -21.71
CA GLU A 158 1.68 -3.30 -22.63
C GLU A 158 1.27 -1.93 -23.18
N ALA A 159 1.18 -0.92 -22.31
CA ALA A 159 0.83 0.45 -22.69
C ALA A 159 1.87 1.09 -23.62
N LEU A 160 3.17 0.86 -23.38
CA LEU A 160 4.25 1.37 -24.23
C LEU A 160 4.17 0.82 -25.65
N GLY A 161 3.87 -0.47 -25.82
CA GLY A 161 3.73 -1.08 -27.15
C GLY A 161 2.65 -0.41 -28.01
N LEU A 162 1.56 0.06 -27.39
CA LEU A 162 0.48 0.77 -28.09
C LEU A 162 0.84 2.21 -28.46
N VAL A 163 1.68 2.86 -27.65
CA VAL A 163 2.19 4.20 -27.96
C VAL A 163 3.14 4.13 -29.16
N GLU A 164 3.97 3.09 -29.24
CA GLU A 164 4.92 2.88 -30.35
C GLU A 164 4.20 2.55 -31.66
N ASP A 165 3.24 1.62 -31.67
CA ASP A 165 2.48 1.23 -32.87
C ASP A 165 1.74 2.43 -33.50
N SER A 166 1.26 3.37 -32.67
CA SER A 166 0.60 4.60 -33.14
C SER A 166 1.51 5.60 -33.86
N ARG A 167 2.84 5.48 -33.72
CA ARG A 167 3.82 6.35 -34.39
C ARG A 167 4.19 5.85 -35.78
N ASP A 168 4.22 4.54 -36.00
CA ASP A 168 4.61 3.94 -37.28
C ASP A 168 3.52 4.08 -38.37
N VAL A 169 2.25 4.15 -37.99
CA VAL A 169 1.13 4.36 -38.94
C VAL A 169 1.15 5.77 -39.58
N SER A 170 1.90 6.73 -39.03
CA SER A 170 1.94 8.10 -39.54
C SER A 170 2.93 8.33 -40.70
N VAL A 171 3.68 7.31 -41.15
CA VAL A 171 4.78 7.48 -42.13
C VAL A 171 4.43 7.00 -43.55
N GLU A 172 3.39 6.19 -43.75
CA GLU A 172 3.00 5.69 -45.08
C GLU A 172 1.84 6.51 -45.69
N GLY A 173 2.14 7.68 -46.24
CA GLY A 173 1.08 8.52 -46.79
C GLY A 173 1.46 9.72 -47.65
N VAL A 174 2.54 9.69 -48.43
CA VAL A 174 2.71 10.64 -49.54
C VAL A 174 3.40 9.97 -50.74
N PRO A 175 2.65 9.54 -51.78
CA PRO A 175 3.21 9.36 -53.10
C PRO A 175 3.39 10.74 -53.76
N GLN A 176 4.59 11.00 -54.30
CA GLN A 176 4.85 12.12 -55.21
C GLN A 176 4.18 11.91 -56.57
#